data_AF-A0A399NNR7-F1
#
_entry.id   AF-A0A399NNR7-F1
#
_cell.length_a   1.000
_cell.length_b   1.000
_cell.length_c   1.000
_cell.angle_alpha   90.00
_cell.angle_beta   90.00
_cell.angle_gamma   90.00
#
_symmetry.space_group_name_H-M   'P 1'
#
loop_
_entity.id
_entity.type
_entity.pdbx_description
1 polymer ?
#
loop_
_entity_poly.entity_id
_entity_poly.type
_entity_poly.pdbx_seq_one_letter_code
_entity_poly.pdbx_strand_id
1 'polypeptide(L)'
;NSAFVRDRIRAAWDVDAQVIHPPVDASVIRATASWADALTGSDAALAASLPAEFVLGASRFVPYKRLDLVIRAGDAAGVPVVLAGSGPL
;
A
#
# COMPACT_ATOMS: atom_id res chain seq x y z
N ASN A 1 11.55 -7.88 -1.64
CA ASN A 1 11.42 -7.06 -2.87
C ASN A 1 12.77 -6.52 -3.35
N SER A 2 13.54 -5.80 -2.53
CA SER A 2 14.79 -5.16 -2.99
C SER A 2 15.89 -6.14 -3.47
N ALA A 3 16.06 -7.29 -2.83
CA ALA A 3 16.97 -8.34 -3.31
C ALA A 3 16.53 -8.92 -4.67
N PHE A 4 15.22 -9.12 -4.86
CA PHE A 4 14.67 -9.56 -6.14
C PHE A 4 14.93 -8.54 -7.26
N VAL A 5 14.85 -7.24 -6.97
CA VAL A 5 15.20 -6.18 -7.93
C VAL A 5 16.70 -6.23 -8.27
N ARG A 6 17.59 -6.39 -7.29
CA ARG A 6 19.03 -6.59 -7.53
C ARG A 6 19.29 -7.77 -8.46
N ASP A 7 18.69 -8.92 -8.19
CA ASP A 7 18.93 -10.13 -8.97
C ASP A 7 18.41 -9.97 -10.41
N ARG A 8 17.30 -9.25 -10.61
CA ARG A 8 16.83 -8.83 -11.94
C ARG A 8 17.82 -7.90 -12.66
N ILE A 9 18.48 -7.00 -11.94
CA ILE A 9 19.47 -6.11 -12.54
C ILE A 9 20.65 -6.91 -13.08
N ARG A 10 21.17 -7.84 -12.27
CA ARG A 10 22.25 -8.73 -12.70
C ARG A 10 21.84 -9.58 -13.90
N ALA A 11 20.65 -10.19 -13.87
CA ALA A 11 20.21 -11.05 -14.97
C ALA A 11 19.99 -10.30 -16.29
N ALA A 12 19.56 -9.03 -16.25
CA ALA A 12 19.24 -8.25 -17.45
C ALA A 12 20.43 -7.46 -18.00
N TRP A 13 21.34 -7.00 -17.15
CA TRP A 13 22.43 -6.08 -17.53
C TRP A 13 23.83 -6.56 -17.13
N ASP A 14 23.97 -7.71 -16.46
CA ASP A 14 25.22 -8.24 -15.92
C ASP A 14 25.99 -7.25 -15.01
N VAL A 15 25.22 -6.39 -14.34
CA VAL A 15 25.73 -5.39 -13.40
C VAL A 15 25.42 -5.81 -11.97
N ASP A 16 26.40 -5.73 -11.08
CA ASP A 16 26.16 -5.90 -9.65
C ASP A 16 25.55 -4.63 -9.04
N ALA A 17 24.60 -4.81 -8.12
CA ALA A 17 23.88 -3.71 -7.48
C ALA A 17 23.79 -3.90 -5.98
N GLN A 18 24.02 -2.83 -5.23
CA GLN A 18 23.83 -2.83 -3.79
C GLN A 18 22.38 -2.54 -3.44
N VAL A 19 21.82 -3.28 -2.49
CA VAL A 19 20.51 -2.97 -1.92
C VAL A 19 20.67 -1.88 -0.87
N ILE A 20 19.98 -0.76 -1.09
CA ILE A 20 19.80 0.29 -0.09
C ILE A 20 18.36 0.19 0.40
N HIS A 21 18.17 -0.14 1.68
CA HIS A 21 16.84 -0.19 2.26
C HIS A 21 16.31 1.24 2.45
N PRO A 22 15.06 1.52 2.04
CA PRO A 22 14.50 2.86 2.19
C PRO A 22 14.46 3.25 3.68
N PRO A 23 14.81 4.49 4.04
CA PRO A 23 14.74 4.97 5.41
C PRO A 23 13.28 5.20 5.78
N VAL A 24 12.60 4.12 6.18
CA VAL A 24 11.26 4.22 6.77
C VAL A 24 11.43 4.34 8.27
N ASP A 25 10.99 5.46 8.83
CA ASP A 25 10.92 5.60 10.28
C ASP A 25 9.74 4.79 10.82
N ALA A 26 10.01 3.52 11.07
CA ALA A 26 9.00 2.60 11.58
C ALA A 26 8.61 2.91 13.05
N SER A 27 9.38 3.76 13.75
CA SER A 27 9.02 4.18 15.11
C SER A 27 7.79 5.08 15.10
N VAL A 28 7.72 6.02 14.14
CA VAL A 28 6.57 6.90 13.94
C VAL A 28 5.30 6.11 13.69
N ILE A 29 5.35 5.11 12.80
CA ILE A 29 4.18 4.28 12.45
C ILE A 29 3.63 3.53 13.67
N ARG A 30 4.49 3.17 14.62
CA ARG A 30 4.12 2.44 15.85
C ARG A 30 3.94 3.34 17.07
N ALA A 31 3.99 4.66 16.91
CA ALA A 31 4.01 5.60 18.02
C ALA A 31 2.70 5.62 18.84
N THR A 32 1.59 5.10 18.28
CA THR A 32 0.30 4.98 18.96
C THR A 32 -0.21 3.54 18.93
N ALA A 33 -0.98 3.17 19.96
CA ALA A 33 -1.68 1.89 20.02
C ALA A 33 -2.84 1.79 19.03
N SER A 34 -3.50 2.92 18.72
CA SER A 34 -4.60 3.02 17.77
C SER A 34 -4.48 4.34 17.02
N TRP A 35 -4.38 4.25 15.69
CA TRP A 35 -4.42 5.45 14.83
C TRP A 35 -5.83 6.02 14.68
N ALA A 36 -6.87 5.23 14.94
CA ALA A 36 -8.25 5.70 14.88
C ALA A 36 -8.51 6.81 15.90
N ASP A 37 -7.87 6.72 17.07
CA ASP A 37 -8.02 7.67 18.18
C ASP A 37 -7.41 9.05 17.86
N ALA A 38 -6.51 9.10 16.87
CA ALA A 38 -5.86 10.32 16.41
C ALA A 38 -6.64 11.02 15.27
N LEU A 39 -7.66 10.37 14.70
CA LEU A 39 -8.47 10.94 13.62
C LEU A 39 -9.50 11.92 14.18
N THR A 40 -9.75 13.00 13.45
CA THR A 40 -10.76 14.01 13.83
C THR A 40 -11.58 14.44 12.61
N GLY A 41 -12.74 15.05 12.86
CA GLY A 41 -13.57 15.63 11.82
C GLY A 41 -13.99 14.64 10.72
N SER A 42 -13.83 15.05 9.46
CA SER A 42 -14.21 14.25 8.29
C SER A 42 -13.47 12.93 8.19
N ASP A 43 -12.21 12.87 8.64
CA ASP A 43 -11.38 11.66 8.51
C ASP A 43 -11.87 10.57 9.47
N ALA A 44 -12.25 10.96 10.69
CA ALA A 44 -12.87 10.03 11.65
C ALA A 44 -14.21 9.50 11.13
N ALA A 45 -15.05 10.36 10.55
CA ALA A 45 -16.32 9.95 9.97
C ALA A 45 -16.15 9.01 8.77
N LEU A 46 -15.18 9.30 7.88
CA LEU A 46 -14.84 8.43 6.75
C LEU A 46 -14.35 7.06 7.23
N ALA A 47 -13.40 7.02 8.18
CA ALA A 47 -12.89 5.77 8.73
C ALA A 47 -14.00 4.93 9.37
N ALA A 48 -14.91 5.55 10.12
CA ALA A 48 -16.05 4.87 10.74
C ALA A 48 -17.08 4.34 9.73
N SER A 49 -17.13 4.90 8.51
CA SER A 49 -18.00 4.42 7.43
C SER A 49 -17.46 3.22 6.66
N LEU A 50 -16.18 2.86 6.87
CA LEU A 50 -15.57 1.73 6.16
C LEU A 50 -16.14 0.40 6.65
N PRO A 51 -16.17 -0.64 5.80
CA PRO A 51 -16.49 -1.99 6.23
C PRO A 51 -15.55 -2.46 7.36
N ALA A 52 -16.04 -3.34 8.23
CA ALA A 52 -15.22 -3.92 9.31
C ALA A 52 -14.09 -4.81 8.76
N GLU A 53 -14.36 -5.52 7.66
CA GLU A 53 -13.37 -6.33 6.93
C GLU A 53 -13.36 -5.92 5.46
N PHE A 54 -12.16 -5.73 4.93
CA PHE A 54 -11.95 -5.34 3.54
C PHE A 54 -10.55 -5.71 3.05
N VAL A 55 -10.41 -5.79 1.74
CA VAL A 55 -9.10 -5.77 1.07
C VAL A 55 -8.68 -4.31 0.85
N LEU A 56 -7.48 -3.95 1.31
CA LEU A 56 -6.93 -2.60 1.16
C LEU A 56 -5.97 -2.50 -0.04
N GLY A 57 -6.24 -1.57 -0.95
CA GLY A 57 -5.30 -1.11 -1.96
C GLY A 57 -4.82 0.31 -1.67
N ALA A 58 -3.62 0.46 -1.10
CA ALA A 58 -3.03 1.78 -0.80
C ALA A 58 -1.88 2.10 -1.77
N SER A 59 -2.08 3.04 -2.70
CA SER A 59 -1.04 3.44 -3.65
C SER A 59 -1.35 4.71 -4.43
N ARG A 60 -0.38 5.15 -5.24
CA ARG A 60 -0.68 6.04 -6.37
C ARG A 60 -1.56 5.31 -7.39
N PHE A 61 -2.56 5.99 -7.94
CA PHE A 61 -3.49 5.42 -8.93
C PHE A 61 -2.88 5.51 -10.32
N VAL A 62 -1.89 4.66 -10.57
CA VAL A 62 -1.20 4.54 -11.86
C VAL A 62 -1.22 3.08 -12.34
N PRO A 63 -1.21 2.80 -13.65
CA PRO A 63 -1.40 1.45 -14.18
C PRO A 63 -0.45 0.41 -13.58
N TYR A 64 0.83 0.75 -13.40
CA TYR A 64 1.82 -0.16 -12.84
C TYR A 64 1.54 -0.59 -11.39
N LYS A 65 0.77 0.18 -10.60
CA LYS A 65 0.39 -0.20 -9.23
C LYS A 65 -0.72 -1.25 -9.19
N ARG A 66 -1.35 -1.54 -10.34
CA ARG A 66 -2.27 -2.66 -10.54
C ARG A 66 -3.39 -2.73 -9.50
N LEU A 67 -4.02 -1.61 -9.15
CA LEU A 67 -5.18 -1.60 -8.25
C LEU A 67 -6.38 -2.38 -8.84
N ASP A 68 -6.39 -2.62 -10.16
CA ASP A 68 -7.32 -3.55 -10.81
C ASP A 68 -7.23 -4.97 -10.23
N LEU A 69 -6.02 -5.43 -9.88
CA LEU A 69 -5.84 -6.74 -9.24
C LEU A 69 -6.43 -6.78 -7.84
N VAL A 70 -6.34 -5.67 -7.09
CA VAL A 70 -6.93 -5.56 -5.75
C VAL A 70 -8.44 -5.67 -5.82
N ILE A 71 -9.06 -4.97 -6.78
CA ILE A 71 -10.50 -5.05 -7.03
C ILE A 71 -10.91 -6.48 -7.37
N ARG A 72 -10.22 -7.12 -8.32
CA ARG A 72 -10.51 -8.52 -8.71
C ARG A 72 -10.32 -9.51 -7.57
N ALA A 73 -9.35 -9.27 -6.69
CA ALA A 73 -9.12 -10.13 -5.52
C ALA A 73 -10.28 -10.02 -4.52
N GLY A 74 -10.77 -8.81 -4.24
CA GLY A 74 -11.94 -8.63 -3.38
C GLY A 74 -13.21 -9.24 -3.97
N ASP A 75 -13.45 -9.04 -5.27
CA ASP A 75 -14.58 -9.64 -5.99
C ASP A 75 -14.54 -11.18 -5.92
N ALA A 76 -13.39 -11.79 -6.24
CA ALA A 76 -13.22 -13.24 -6.17
C ALA A 76 -13.35 -13.79 -4.74
N ALA A 77 -13.01 -13.00 -3.72
CA ALA A 77 -13.13 -13.39 -2.31
C ALA A 77 -14.51 -13.09 -1.72
N GLY A 78 -15.37 -12.34 -2.41
CA GLY A 78 -16.63 -11.83 -1.86
C GLY A 78 -16.43 -10.83 -0.70
N VAL A 79 -15.28 -10.15 -0.66
CA VAL A 79 -14.89 -9.21 0.40
C VAL A 79 -14.87 -7.77 -0.16
N PRO A 80 -15.42 -6.77 0.55
CA PRO A 80 -15.35 -5.37 0.14
C PRO A 80 -13.92 -4.89 -0.13
N VAL A 81 -13.78 -3.94 -1.04
CA VAL A 81 -12.48 -3.35 -1.39
C VAL A 81 -12.47 -1.87 -1.03
N VAL A 82 -11.43 -1.45 -0.29
CA VAL A 82 -11.15 -0.04 0.00
C VAL A 82 -9.87 0.34 -0.72
N LEU A 83 -9.93 1.39 -1.55
CA LEU A 83 -8.77 1.93 -2.24
C LEU A 83 -8.41 3.31 -1.65
N ALA A 84 -7.16 3.47 -1.24
CA ALA A 84 -6.64 4.70 -0.65
C ALA A 84 -5.48 5.26 -1.49
N GLY A 85 -5.63 6.51 -1.91
CA GLY A 85 -4.59 7.23 -2.66
C GLY A 85 -5.18 8.12 -3.74
N SER A 86 -4.31 8.51 -4.67
CA SER A 86 -4.65 9.43 -5.77
C SER A 86 -3.73 9.21 -6.96
N GLY A 87 -4.14 9.68 -8.13
CA GLY A 87 -3.38 9.62 -9.37
C GLY A 87 -3.27 11.00 -10.02
N PRO A 88 -2.58 11.11 -11.17
CA PRO A 88 -2.62 12.34 -11.96
C PRO A 88 -4.07 12.75 -12.24
N LEU A 89 -4.35 14.05 -12.19
CA LEU A 89 -5.61 14.64 -12.64
C LEU A 89 -5.80 14.40 -14.14
#